data_AF-A0A7Z0IJX8-F1
#
_entry.id   AF-A0A7Z0IJX8-F1
#
_cell.length_a   1.000
_cell.length_b   1.000
_cell.length_c   1.000
_cell.angle_alpha   90.00
_cell.angle_beta   90.00
_cell.angle_gamma   90.00
#
_symmetry.space_group_name_H-M   'P 1'
#
loop_
_entity.id
_entity.type
_entity.pdbx_description
1 polymer ?
#
loop_
_entity_poly.entity_id
_entity_poly.type
_entity_poly.pdbx_seq_one_letter_code
_entity_poly.pdbx_strand_id
1 'polypeptide(L)' 'MNNTQFAIIVGMALGAIAIIAGFVPLLITAIGGAVGWLVAQVVSGRIDVSQLTGRAGDRR' A
#
# COMPACT_ATOMS: atom_id res chain seq x y z
N MET A 1 -13.35 11.52 -1.15
CA MET A 1 -12.17 12.09 -1.86
C MET A 1 -12.11 11.50 -3.25
N ASN A 2 -11.86 12.31 -4.28
CA ASN A 2 -11.69 11.81 -5.64
C ASN A 2 -10.29 11.17 -5.79
N ASN A 3 -10.16 10.15 -6.64
CA ASN A 3 -8.91 9.40 -6.84
C ASN A 3 -7.75 10.32 -7.23
N THR A 4 -8.04 11.38 -7.98
CA THR A 4 -7.09 12.43 -8.37
C THR A 4 -6.53 13.21 -7.18
N GLN A 5 -7.38 13.59 -6.21
CA GLN A 5 -6.92 14.33 -5.03
C GLN A 5 -6.00 13.47 -4.16
N PHE A 6 -6.31 12.18 -4.02
CA PHE A 6 -5.45 11.25 -3.31
C PHE A 6 -4.08 11.11 -3.98
N ALA A 7 -4.05 10.93 -5.30
CA ALA A 7 -2.80 10.84 -6.07
C ALA A 7 -1.94 12.10 -5.93
N ILE A 8 -2.56 13.28 -5.94
CA ILE A 8 -1.86 14.56 -5.75
C ILE A 8 -1.23 14.65 -4.35
N ILE A 9 -1.98 14.30 -3.30
CA ILE A 9 -1.48 14.35 -1.92
C ILE A 9 -0.31 13.38 -1.73
N VAL A 10 -0.42 12.16 -2.25
CA VAL A 10 0.65 11.16 -2.18
C VAL A 10 1.89 11.62 -2.95
N GLY A 11 1.71 12.16 -4.16
CA GLY A 11 2.81 12.71 -4.97
C GLY A 11 3.52 13.87 -4.28
N MET A 12 2.77 14.78 -3.66
CA MET A 12 3.34 15.87 -2.85
C MET A 12 4.15 15.36 -1.67
N ALA A 13 3.63 14.38 -0.92
CA ALA A 13 4.34 13.81 0.22
C ALA A 13 5.65 13.13 -0.22
N LEU A 14 5.62 12.34 -1.30
CA LEU A 14 6.81 11.69 -1.84
C LEU A 14 7.83 12.71 -2.35
N GLY A 15 7.39 13.77 -3.02
CA GLY A 15 8.25 14.87 -3.47
C GLY A 15 8.93 15.60 -2.30
N ALA A 16 8.19 15.89 -1.23
CA ALA A 16 8.77 16.51 -0.03
C ALA A 16 9.85 15.63 0.63
N ILE A 17 9.60 14.32 0.71
CA ILE A 17 10.56 13.35 1.25
C ILE A 17 11.81 13.27 0.36
N ALA A 18 11.63 13.31 -0.97
CA ALA A 18 12.75 13.33 -1.92
C ALA A 18 13.71 14.50 -1.64
N ILE A 19 13.17 15.68 -1.34
CA ILE A 19 13.94 16.92 -1.15
C ILE A 19 14.60 16.96 0.23
N ILE A 20 13.87 16.57 1.29
CA ILE A 20 14.34 16.75 2.67
C ILE A 20 15.22 15.59 3.12
N ALA A 21 14.81 14.35 2.82
CA ALA A 21 15.44 13.15 3.34
C ALA A 21 16.36 12.47 2.29
N GLY A 22 16.18 12.80 1.01
CA GLY A 22 16.97 12.25 -0.09
C GLY A 22 16.40 10.94 -0.64
N PHE A 23 17.19 10.24 -1.46
CA PHE A 23 16.71 9.12 -2.27
C PHE A 23 16.41 7.84 -1.46
N VAL A 24 17.28 7.48 -0.51
CA VAL A 24 17.11 6.25 0.28
C VAL A 24 15.84 6.32 1.16
N PRO A 25 15.57 7.41 1.89
CA PRO A 25 14.34 7.53 2.66
C PRO A 25 13.09 7.59 1.78
N LEU A 26 13.17 8.20 0.60
CA LEU A 26 12.09 8.16 -0.39
C LEU A 26 11.73 6.72 -0.77
N LEU A 27 12.72 5.89 -1.08
CA LEU A 27 12.49 4.48 -1.43
C LEU A 27 11.83 3.74 -0.27
N ILE A 28 12.32 3.92 0.95
CA ILE A 28 11.73 3.29 2.14
C ILE A 28 10.28 3.72 2.33
N THR A 29 9.98 5.02 2.19
CA THR A 29 8.60 5.51 2.32
C THR A 29 7.70 5.04 1.18
N ALA A 30 8.20 5.01 -0.06
CA ALA A 30 7.45 4.51 -1.21
C ALA A 30 7.11 3.03 -1.04
N ILE A 31 8.08 2.21 -0.62
CA ILE A 31 7.89 0.79 -0.35
C ILE A 31 6.93 0.60 0.84
N GLY A 32 7.13 1.32 1.94
CA GLY A 32 6.26 1.27 3.11
C GLY A 32 4.82 1.66 2.79
N GLY A 33 4.63 2.71 1.98
CA GLY A 33 3.33 3.14 1.48
C GLY A 33 2.67 2.10 0.57
N ALA A 34 3.43 1.46 -0.32
CA ALA A 34 2.93 0.38 -1.18
C ALA A 34 2.52 -0.85 -0.36
N VAL A 35 3.31 -1.23 0.66
CA VAL A 35 2.98 -2.32 1.59
C VAL A 35 1.73 -1.97 2.40
N GLY A 36 1.64 -0.75 2.94
CA GLY A 36 0.45 -0.29 3.65
C GLY A 36 -0.80 -0.30 2.77
N TRP A 37 -0.68 0.10 1.50
CA TRP A 37 -1.78 0.03 0.53
C TRP A 37 -2.21 -1.42 0.23
N LEU A 38 -1.25 -2.32 0.07
CA LEU A 38 -1.50 -3.75 -0.09
C LEU A 38 -2.22 -4.34 1.13
N VAL A 39 -1.75 -4.03 2.34
CA VAL A 39 -2.40 -4.47 3.59
C VAL A 39 -3.81 -3.88 3.69
N ALA A 40 -4.00 -2.60 3.36
CA ALA A 40 -5.32 -1.98 3.36
C ALA A 40 -6.28 -2.63 2.36
N GLN A 41 -5.79 -3.09 1.21
CA GLN A 41 -6.58 -3.83 0.22
C GLN A 41 -6.97 -5.23 0.71
N VAL A 42 -6.08 -5.91 1.43
CA VAL A 42 -6.36 -7.19 2.10
C VAL A 42 -7.40 -7.02 3.20
N VAL A 43 -7.21 -6.04 4.09
CA VAL A 43 -8.14 -5.77 5.20
C VAL A 43 -9.50 -5.27 4.70
N SER A 44 -9.53 -4.49 3.61
CA SER A 44 -10.78 -4.03 2.99
C SER A 44 -11.58 -5.16 2.32
N GLY A 45 -11.09 -6.40 2.33
CA GLY A 45 -11.75 -7.54 1.69
C GLY A 45 -11.77 -7.47 0.16
N ARG A 46 -11.10 -6.48 -0.44
CA ARG A 46 -10.94 -6.37 -1.90
C ARG A 46 -9.94 -7.39 -2.43
N ILE A 47 -8.99 -7.79 -1.60
CA ILE A 47 -8.17 -8.99 -1.80
C ILE A 47 -8.72 -10.02 -0.82
N ASP A 48 -9.54 -10.94 -1.33
CA ASP A 48 -10.13 -12.00 -0.54
C ASP A 48 -9.06 -13.07 -0.22
N VAL A 49 -8.28 -12.79 0.81
CA VAL A 49 -7.28 -13.73 1.34
C VAL A 49 -7.93 -15.01 1.88
N SER A 50 -9.25 -15.03 2.12
CA SER A 50 -9.97 -16.25 2.49
C SER A 50 -9.97 -17.31 1.38
N GLN A 51 -9.88 -16.88 0.11
CA GLN A 51 -9.73 -17.80 -1.02
C GLN A 51 -8.34 -18.45 -1.07
N LEU A 52 -7.33 -17.77 -0.54
CA LEU A 52 -5.95 -18.26 -0.49
C LEU A 52 -5.68 -19.08 0.79
N THR A 53 -6.36 -18.78 1.91
CA THR A 53 -6.23 -19.53 3.17
C THR A 53 -7.20 -20.70 3.31
N GLY A 54 -8.30 -20.73 2.54
CA GLY A 54 -9.29 -21.83 2.56
C GLY A 54 -8.82 -23.14 1.92
N ARG A 55 -7.84 -23.10 1.00
CA ARG A 55 -7.37 -24.32 0.28
C ARG A 55 -6.43 -25.21 1.10
N ALA A 56 -6.06 -24.81 2.31
CA ALA A 56 -5.31 -25.65 3.25
C ALA A 56 -6.21 -26.43 4.23
N GLY A 57 -7.52 -26.15 4.28
CA GLY A 57 -8.45 -26.73 5.25
C GLY A 57 -9.36 -27.85 4.72
N ASP A 58 -9.48 -28.02 3.40
CA ASP A 58 -10.44 -28.97 2.80
C ASP A 58 -9.88 -30.40 2.73
N ARG A 59 -9.56 -30.94 3.90
CA ARG A 59 -9.26 -32.36 4.09
C ARG A 59 -9.81 -32.84 5.42
N ARG A 60 -11.13 -32.91 5.55
CA ARG A 60 -11.83 -33.95 6.32
C ARG A 60 -13.34 -33.89 6.14
#